data_AF-A0A954UXB2-F1
#
_entry.id   AF-A0A954UXB2-F1
#
_cell.length_a   1.000
_cell.length_b   1.000
_cell.length_c   1.000
_cell.angle_alpha   90.00
_cell.angle_beta   90.00
_cell.angle_gamma   90.00
#
_symmetry.space_group_name_H-M   'P 1'
#
loop_
_entity.id
_entity.type
_entity.pdbx_description
1 polymer ?
#
loop_
_entity_poly.entity_id
_entity_poly.type
_entity_poly.pdbx_seq_one_letter_code
_entity_poly.pdbx_strand_id
1 'polypeptide(L)'
;MNGYHLIRKYGCFGCHEVNGYDGPARRVGPDMRLEPNYYAAAAELKKDPNYDSLADDKKVWIEQLIQDPTQTGTRHDLLNWLKDDIKSDSPELTVFAHNLVPALDDIEIPGTMRKVGPSLRHLAGKVGPTWLYDWLRDPTHFRKSTRMPRFFGLWDHLDAGEQAVAERYEPIEILSIVTYLLNQSQPLDFVDAGDAFDGDASDEQIERGKVAFETRGCLACHQHGEFPGYSAKQGPDLTNVGDKFAVSDTPDAKRWLYSWL
;
A
#
# COMPACT_ATOMS: atom_id res chain seq x y z
N MET A 1 6.93 17.70 -9.33
CA MET A 1 6.59 16.42 -8.64
C MET A 1 7.75 15.45 -8.84
N ASN A 2 8.88 15.65 -8.15
CA ASN A 2 10.12 14.89 -8.46
C ASN A 2 10.15 13.48 -7.85
N GLY A 3 9.46 13.25 -6.73
CA GLY A 3 9.37 11.93 -6.09
C GLY A 3 8.79 10.84 -6.99
N TYR A 4 7.76 11.15 -7.76
CA TYR A 4 7.17 10.22 -8.72
C TYR A 4 8.17 9.77 -9.80
N HIS A 5 8.95 10.70 -10.35
CA HIS A 5 9.99 10.37 -11.33
C HIS A 5 11.02 9.41 -10.74
N LEU A 6 11.37 9.56 -9.46
CA LEU A 6 12.28 8.65 -8.76
C LEU A 6 11.66 7.27 -8.53
N ILE A 7 10.38 7.19 -8.14
CA ILE A 7 9.66 5.91 -7.99
C ILE A 7 9.63 5.14 -9.32
N ARG A 8 9.47 5.83 -10.45
CA ARG A 8 9.59 5.23 -11.80
C ARG A 8 11.02 4.81 -12.11
N LYS A 9 11.99 5.71 -11.89
CA LYS A 9 13.41 5.49 -12.19
C LYS A 9 13.95 4.27 -11.43
N TYR A 10 13.62 4.14 -10.15
CA TYR A 10 14.00 3.01 -9.31
C TYR A 10 13.09 1.78 -9.49
N GLY A 11 12.08 1.85 -10.35
CA GLY A 11 11.24 0.71 -10.70
C GLY A 11 10.38 0.20 -9.55
N CYS A 12 10.01 1.04 -8.57
CA CYS A 12 9.26 0.62 -7.38
C CYS A 12 7.93 -0.06 -7.74
N PHE A 13 7.29 0.35 -8.84
CA PHE A 13 6.08 -0.28 -9.37
C PHE A 13 6.27 -1.75 -9.75
N GLY A 14 7.50 -2.21 -9.99
CA GLY A 14 7.80 -3.61 -10.23
C GLY A 14 7.45 -4.49 -9.04
N CYS A 15 7.66 -3.98 -7.83
CA CYS A 15 7.47 -4.72 -6.57
C CYS A 15 6.28 -4.22 -5.74
N HIS A 16 5.86 -2.96 -5.88
CA HIS A 16 4.84 -2.35 -5.03
C HIS A 16 3.64 -1.88 -5.85
N GLU A 17 2.47 -1.95 -5.23
CA GLU A 17 1.33 -1.15 -5.64
C GLU A 17 1.48 0.25 -5.03
N VAL A 18 1.45 1.30 -5.86
CA VAL A 18 1.61 2.68 -5.42
C VAL A 18 0.47 3.52 -5.98
N ASN A 19 -0.18 4.30 -5.12
CA ASN A 19 -1.25 5.20 -5.50
C ASN A 19 -0.68 6.52 -6.11
N GLY A 20 -1.52 7.25 -6.85
CA GLY A 20 -1.21 8.62 -7.28
C GLY A 20 -0.69 8.80 -8.71
N TYR A 21 -0.64 7.74 -9.52
CA TYR A 21 -0.54 7.94 -10.97
C TYR A 21 -1.94 8.01 -11.56
N ASP A 22 -2.27 9.20 -12.07
CA ASP A 22 -3.35 9.51 -13.00
C ASP A 22 -4.46 8.49 -12.96
N GLY A 23 -5.36 8.69 -11.97
CA GLY A 23 -6.63 7.99 -11.89
C GLY A 23 -7.23 7.84 -13.29
N PRO A 24 -8.02 6.78 -13.52
CA PRO A 24 -8.43 6.31 -14.85
C PRO A 24 -8.71 7.39 -15.92
N ALA A 25 -9.28 8.55 -15.55
CA ALA A 25 -9.52 9.69 -16.43
C ALA A 25 -8.28 10.45 -16.97
N ARG A 26 -7.07 10.30 -16.41
CA ARG A 26 -5.84 10.99 -16.87
C ARG A 26 -4.78 10.03 -17.43
N ARG A 27 -5.09 8.74 -17.51
CA ARG A 27 -4.17 7.73 -18.00
C ARG A 27 -3.94 7.91 -19.51
N VAL A 28 -2.68 8.00 -19.91
CA VAL A 28 -2.27 7.92 -21.32
C VAL A 28 -1.43 6.66 -21.50
N GLY A 29 -2.02 5.59 -22.05
CA GLY A 29 -1.38 4.30 -22.33
C GLY A 29 -1.78 3.15 -21.39
N PRO A 30 -1.34 1.90 -21.67
CA PRO A 30 -1.65 0.72 -20.85
C PRO A 30 -1.16 0.84 -19.41
N ASP A 31 -1.90 0.28 -18.43
CA ASP A 31 -1.40 0.20 -17.05
C ASP A 31 -0.18 -0.70 -17.00
N MET A 32 0.96 -0.17 -16.54
CA MET A 32 2.17 -0.97 -16.34
C MET A 32 2.21 -1.63 -14.95
N ARG A 33 1.17 -1.44 -14.12
CA ARG A 33 1.03 -2.16 -12.85
C ARG A 33 0.57 -3.59 -13.13
N LEU A 34 1.08 -4.56 -12.37
CA LEU A 34 0.60 -5.95 -12.44
C LEU A 34 -0.73 -6.12 -11.71
N GLU A 35 -1.02 -5.24 -10.75
CA GLU A 35 -2.26 -5.25 -9.98
C GLU A 35 -3.19 -4.17 -10.54
N PRO A 36 -4.42 -4.53 -10.92
CA PRO A 36 -5.40 -3.59 -11.45
C PRO A 36 -5.89 -2.57 -10.42
N ASN A 37 -6.24 -1.38 -10.90
CA ASN A 37 -6.71 -0.29 -10.04
C ASN A 37 -8.23 -0.27 -9.89
N TYR A 38 -8.82 -1.45 -9.70
CA TYR A 38 -10.27 -1.64 -9.67
C TYR A 38 -10.93 -0.78 -8.60
N TYR A 39 -10.30 -0.70 -7.42
CA TYR A 39 -10.71 0.20 -6.36
C TYR A 39 -10.85 1.65 -6.82
N ALA A 40 -9.80 2.23 -7.43
CA ALA A 40 -9.86 3.65 -7.76
C ALA A 40 -10.83 3.89 -8.92
N ALA A 41 -10.92 2.96 -9.87
CA ALA A 41 -11.93 3.03 -10.92
C ALA A 41 -13.35 2.99 -10.33
N ALA A 42 -13.61 2.10 -9.38
CA ALA A 42 -14.88 2.02 -8.67
C ALA A 42 -15.17 3.29 -7.84
N ALA A 43 -14.18 3.79 -7.11
CA ALA A 43 -14.31 5.00 -6.30
C ALA A 43 -14.57 6.26 -7.14
N GLU A 44 -13.96 6.35 -8.33
CA GLU A 44 -14.21 7.46 -9.26
C GLU A 44 -15.64 7.40 -9.85
N LEU A 45 -16.26 6.23 -10.03
CA LEU A 45 -17.66 6.14 -10.50
C LEU A 45 -18.63 6.90 -9.61
N LYS A 46 -18.35 7.00 -8.30
CA LYS A 46 -19.18 7.77 -7.34
C LYS A 46 -19.19 9.28 -7.61
N LYS A 47 -18.26 9.78 -8.41
CA LYS A 47 -18.17 11.20 -8.78
C LYS A 47 -18.94 11.53 -10.06
N ASP A 48 -19.51 10.53 -10.73
CA ASP A 48 -20.35 10.78 -11.88
C ASP A 48 -21.60 11.56 -11.46
N PRO A 49 -22.01 12.61 -12.19
CA PRO A 49 -23.20 13.40 -11.85
C PRO A 49 -24.49 12.58 -11.73
N ASN A 50 -24.57 11.42 -12.39
CA ASN A 50 -25.75 10.57 -12.38
C ASN A 50 -25.69 9.45 -11.34
N TYR A 51 -24.61 9.33 -10.57
CA TYR A 51 -24.42 8.23 -9.60
C TYR A 51 -25.59 8.06 -8.63
N ASP A 52 -26.12 9.16 -8.08
CA ASP A 52 -27.20 9.12 -7.10
C ASP A 52 -28.53 8.60 -7.71
N SER A 53 -28.68 8.65 -9.03
CA SER A 53 -29.87 8.17 -9.74
C SER A 53 -29.80 6.69 -10.10
N LEU A 54 -28.65 6.03 -9.89
CA LEU A 54 -28.49 4.61 -10.19
C LEU A 54 -29.36 3.72 -9.32
N ALA A 55 -29.73 2.57 -9.88
CA ALA A 55 -30.34 1.48 -9.14
C ALA A 55 -29.42 0.96 -8.02
N ASP A 56 -30.04 0.45 -6.94
CA ASP A 56 -29.32 0.05 -5.72
C ASP A 56 -28.32 -1.09 -5.96
N ASP A 57 -28.62 -2.01 -6.88
CA ASP A 57 -27.72 -3.11 -7.24
C ASP A 57 -26.40 -2.60 -7.84
N LYS A 58 -26.44 -1.56 -8.67
CA LYS A 58 -25.24 -0.94 -9.26
C LYS A 58 -24.39 -0.24 -8.21
N LYS A 59 -25.04 0.50 -7.31
CA LYS A 59 -24.37 1.15 -6.17
C LYS A 59 -23.71 0.12 -5.25
N VAL A 60 -24.37 -1.02 -5.01
CA VAL A 60 -23.80 -2.13 -4.24
C VAL A 60 -22.56 -2.69 -4.91
N TRP A 61 -22.57 -2.95 -6.22
CA TRP A 61 -21.37 -3.43 -6.92
C TRP A 61 -20.20 -2.46 -6.83
N ILE A 62 -20.46 -1.16 -7.00
CA ILE A 62 -19.45 -0.11 -6.86
C ILE A 62 -18.85 -0.10 -5.45
N GLU A 63 -19.70 -0.11 -4.42
CA GLU A 63 -19.26 -0.07 -3.03
C GLU A 63 -18.51 -1.35 -2.63
N GLN A 64 -18.98 -2.52 -3.06
CA GLN A 64 -18.30 -3.80 -2.85
C GLN A 64 -16.91 -3.83 -3.47
N LEU A 65 -16.73 -3.25 -4.66
CA LEU A 65 -15.43 -3.21 -5.34
C LEU A 65 -14.48 -2.16 -4.73
N ILE A 66 -15.02 -1.12 -4.08
CA ILE A 66 -14.26 -0.18 -3.25
C ILE A 66 -13.79 -0.86 -1.96
N GLN A 67 -14.61 -1.71 -1.35
CA GLN A 67 -14.24 -2.40 -0.10
C GLN A 67 -13.28 -3.56 -0.35
N ASP A 68 -13.57 -4.38 -1.37
CA ASP A 68 -12.75 -5.51 -1.76
C ASP A 68 -12.58 -5.55 -3.29
N PRO A 69 -11.48 -4.96 -3.81
CA PRO A 69 -11.19 -4.96 -5.24
C PRO A 69 -10.86 -6.35 -5.80
N THR A 70 -10.75 -7.39 -4.97
CA THR A 70 -10.45 -8.76 -5.41
C THR A 70 -11.69 -9.55 -5.83
N GLN A 71 -12.90 -9.00 -5.60
CA GLN A 71 -14.17 -9.61 -6.00
C GLN A 71 -14.35 -9.59 -7.52
N THR A 72 -13.74 -10.58 -8.16
CA THR A 72 -13.65 -10.69 -9.63
C THR A 72 -15.05 -10.77 -10.27
N GLY A 73 -15.99 -11.49 -9.64
CA GLY A 73 -17.38 -11.57 -10.09
C GLY A 73 -18.08 -10.22 -10.09
N THR A 74 -18.11 -9.53 -8.94
CA THR A 74 -18.68 -8.18 -8.81
C THR A 74 -18.08 -7.19 -9.81
N ARG A 75 -16.76 -7.26 -10.00
CA ARG A 75 -16.09 -6.43 -11.00
C ARG A 75 -16.54 -6.76 -12.42
N HIS A 76 -16.64 -8.03 -12.79
CA HIS A 76 -17.12 -8.44 -14.12
C HIS A 76 -18.57 -8.02 -14.35
N ASP A 77 -19.43 -8.12 -13.34
CA ASP A 77 -20.82 -7.64 -13.41
C ASP A 77 -20.87 -6.13 -13.64
N LEU A 78 -20.09 -5.35 -12.87
CA LEU A 78 -19.97 -3.90 -13.03
C LEU A 78 -19.40 -3.53 -14.41
N LEU A 79 -18.35 -4.21 -14.85
CA LEU A 79 -17.70 -3.97 -16.14
C LEU A 79 -18.62 -4.27 -17.32
N ASN A 80 -19.34 -5.39 -17.28
CA ASN A 80 -20.28 -5.76 -18.33
C ASN A 80 -21.42 -4.75 -18.40
N TRP A 81 -21.98 -4.35 -17.25
CA TRP A 81 -23.00 -3.32 -17.22
C TRP A 81 -22.48 -1.99 -17.79
N LEU A 82 -21.29 -1.50 -17.41
CA LEU A 82 -20.74 -0.27 -17.99
C LEU A 82 -20.50 -0.39 -19.51
N LYS A 83 -20.07 -1.56 -19.99
CA LYS A 83 -19.89 -1.86 -21.43
C LYS A 83 -21.22 -1.94 -22.19
N ASP A 84 -22.32 -2.21 -21.51
CA ASP A 84 -23.67 -2.21 -22.10
C ASP A 84 -24.29 -0.81 -22.04
N ASP A 85 -24.11 -0.10 -20.92
CA ASP A 85 -24.55 1.28 -20.71
C ASP A 85 -23.96 2.22 -21.76
N ILE A 86 -22.66 2.10 -22.04
CA ILE A 86 -21.96 2.91 -23.06
C ILE A 86 -22.53 2.70 -24.48
N LYS A 87 -23.18 1.57 -24.74
CA LYS A 87 -23.79 1.21 -26.04
C LYS A 87 -25.29 1.50 -26.08
N SER A 88 -25.90 1.84 -24.95
CA SER A 88 -27.32 2.14 -24.85
C SER A 88 -27.65 3.42 -25.59
N ASP A 89 -28.85 3.48 -26.19
CA ASP A 89 -29.40 4.73 -26.75
C ASP A 89 -29.69 5.75 -25.65
N SER A 90 -29.77 5.31 -24.38
CA SER A 90 -29.98 6.16 -23.21
C SER A 90 -29.07 5.68 -22.07
N PRO A 91 -27.80 6.10 -22.07
CA PRO A 91 -26.86 5.74 -21.01
C PRO A 91 -27.28 6.34 -19.66
N GLU A 92 -27.23 5.55 -18.60
CA GLU A 92 -27.48 5.95 -17.23
C GLU A 92 -26.33 6.80 -16.68
N LEU A 93 -25.08 6.47 -17.01
CA LEU A 93 -23.90 7.22 -16.59
C LEU A 93 -23.33 8.10 -17.71
N THR A 94 -22.53 9.09 -17.32
CA THR A 94 -21.90 9.99 -18.28
C THR A 94 -20.61 9.41 -18.86
N VAL A 95 -20.10 10.07 -19.91
CA VAL A 95 -18.79 9.76 -20.52
C VAL A 95 -17.65 9.74 -19.49
N PHE A 96 -17.78 10.49 -18.38
CA PHE A 96 -16.81 10.44 -17.28
C PHE A 96 -16.67 9.03 -16.71
N ALA A 97 -17.77 8.38 -16.33
CA ALA A 97 -17.78 7.01 -15.83
C ALA A 97 -17.35 5.99 -16.89
N HIS A 98 -17.77 6.20 -18.14
CA HIS A 98 -17.44 5.29 -19.25
C HIS A 98 -15.95 5.26 -19.57
N ASN A 99 -15.24 6.38 -19.38
CA ASN A 99 -13.78 6.44 -19.52
C ASN A 99 -13.04 5.57 -18.47
N LEU A 100 -13.73 5.06 -17.45
CA LEU A 100 -13.18 4.18 -16.42
C LEU A 100 -13.22 2.69 -16.82
N VAL A 101 -13.96 2.32 -17.87
CA VAL A 101 -14.12 0.93 -18.34
C VAL A 101 -12.77 0.22 -18.57
N PRO A 102 -11.76 0.82 -19.23
CA PRO A 102 -10.46 0.17 -19.41
C PRO A 102 -9.70 -0.11 -18.11
N ALA A 103 -10.01 0.60 -17.02
CA ALA A 103 -9.39 0.40 -15.72
C ALA A 103 -10.07 -0.69 -14.89
N LEU A 104 -11.29 -1.08 -15.26
CA LEU A 104 -12.04 -2.21 -14.69
C LEU A 104 -11.85 -3.49 -15.51
N ASP A 105 -11.34 -3.39 -16.73
CA ASP A 105 -11.10 -4.53 -17.61
C ASP A 105 -9.97 -5.44 -17.11
N ASP A 106 -9.95 -6.67 -17.62
CA ASP A 106 -8.89 -7.62 -17.32
C ASP A 106 -7.53 -7.12 -17.83
N ILE A 107 -6.52 -7.22 -16.97
CA ILE A 107 -5.15 -6.89 -17.32
C ILE A 107 -4.59 -8.02 -18.19
N GLU A 108 -4.44 -7.76 -19.50
CA GLU A 108 -3.70 -8.64 -20.42
C GLU A 108 -2.18 -8.43 -20.30
N ILE A 109 -1.61 -8.69 -19.11
CA ILE A 109 -0.15 -8.74 -18.92
C ILE A 109 0.24 -10.19 -18.61
N PRO A 110 1.35 -10.72 -19.16
CA PRO A 110 1.87 -12.02 -18.76
C PRO A 110 2.24 -12.03 -17.27
N GLY A 111 1.46 -12.77 -16.46
CA GLY A 111 1.72 -13.03 -15.04
C GLY A 111 0.54 -12.67 -14.14
N THR A 112 -0.08 -13.68 -13.53
CA THR A 112 -1.19 -13.53 -12.56
C THR A 112 -0.72 -13.46 -11.10
N MET A 113 0.60 -13.45 -10.88
CA MET A 113 1.18 -13.47 -9.55
C MET A 113 1.17 -12.07 -8.93
N ARG A 114 0.79 -12.02 -7.64
CA ARG A 114 0.83 -10.78 -6.87
C ARG A 114 2.21 -10.14 -6.90
N LYS A 115 2.23 -8.81 -6.81
CA LYS A 115 3.45 -8.04 -6.56
C LYS A 115 4.19 -8.59 -5.32
N VAL A 116 5.51 -8.69 -5.41
CA VAL A 116 6.34 -9.29 -4.34
C VAL A 116 6.49 -8.38 -3.11
N GLY A 117 6.26 -7.08 -3.27
CA GLY A 117 6.23 -6.10 -2.19
C GLY A 117 4.80 -5.79 -1.75
N PRO A 118 4.61 -5.32 -0.50
CA PRO A 118 3.29 -4.93 -0.01
C PRO A 118 2.74 -3.74 -0.79
N SER A 119 1.41 -3.62 -0.80
CA SER A 119 0.74 -2.40 -1.26
C SER A 119 1.16 -1.20 -0.39
N LEU A 120 1.44 -0.09 -1.05
CA LEU A 120 1.74 1.20 -0.43
C LEU A 120 0.51 2.13 -0.45
N ARG A 121 -0.68 1.60 -0.76
CA ARG A 121 -1.93 2.37 -0.86
C ARG A 121 -2.30 3.10 0.42
N HIS A 122 -2.19 2.43 1.56
CA HIS A 122 -2.53 2.98 2.89
C HIS A 122 -1.26 3.18 3.74
N LEU A 123 -0.15 3.53 3.09
CA LEU A 123 1.17 3.58 3.74
C LEU A 123 1.20 4.50 4.96
N ALA A 124 0.57 5.67 4.87
CA ALA A 124 0.58 6.68 5.93
C ALA A 124 -0.16 6.23 7.21
N GLY A 125 -1.10 5.28 7.10
CA GLY A 125 -1.73 4.69 8.29
C GLY A 125 -0.79 3.77 9.07
N LYS A 126 0.27 3.27 8.42
CA LYS A 126 1.20 2.27 8.99
C LYS A 126 2.54 2.85 9.45
N VAL A 127 3.08 3.81 8.70
CA VAL A 127 4.45 4.35 8.92
C VAL A 127 4.51 5.85 8.65
N GLY A 128 5.37 6.53 9.42
CA GLY A 128 5.67 7.95 9.30
C GLY A 128 6.91 8.24 8.46
N PRO A 129 7.20 9.54 8.20
CA PRO A 129 8.30 9.97 7.33
C PRO A 129 9.68 9.54 7.82
N THR A 130 9.94 9.54 9.13
CA THR A 130 11.24 9.18 9.69
C THR A 130 11.57 7.71 9.44
N TRP A 131 10.62 6.81 9.76
CA TRP A 131 10.80 5.38 9.48
C TRP A 131 10.93 5.11 7.98
N LEU A 132 10.09 5.75 7.17
CA LEU A 132 10.11 5.55 5.72
C LEU A 132 11.41 6.04 5.08
N TYR A 133 11.98 7.14 5.57
CA TYR A 133 13.29 7.63 5.16
C TYR A 133 14.39 6.61 5.47
N ASP A 134 14.46 6.10 6.71
CA ASP A 134 15.47 5.12 7.11
C ASP A 134 15.35 3.83 6.28
N TRP A 135 14.11 3.35 6.09
CA TRP A 135 13.81 2.17 5.28
C TRP A 135 14.23 2.34 3.81
N LEU A 136 13.96 3.50 3.20
CA LEU A 136 14.36 3.76 1.80
C LEU A 136 15.88 3.90 1.66
N ARG A 137 16.55 4.49 2.66
CA ARG A 137 18.00 4.67 2.67
C ARG A 137 18.73 3.33 2.75
N ASP A 138 18.35 2.47 3.71
CA ASP A 138 18.92 1.15 3.88
C ASP A 138 17.90 0.17 4.50
N PRO A 139 17.15 -0.59 3.68
CA PRO A 139 16.12 -1.48 4.20
C PRO A 139 16.72 -2.66 4.99
N THR A 140 18.01 -2.97 4.77
CA THR A 140 18.70 -4.04 5.50
C THR A 140 19.11 -3.61 6.90
N HIS A 141 19.12 -2.31 7.21
CA HIS A 141 19.34 -1.78 8.55
C HIS A 141 18.26 -2.30 9.50
N PHE A 142 16.99 -2.16 9.11
CA PHE A 142 15.85 -2.65 9.87
C PHE A 142 15.61 -4.16 9.69
N ARG A 143 15.64 -4.66 8.45
CA ARG A 143 15.35 -6.08 8.16
C ARG A 143 16.41 -6.69 7.26
N LYS A 144 17.36 -7.43 7.87
CA LYS A 144 18.44 -8.13 7.15
C LYS A 144 17.94 -9.11 6.08
N SER A 145 16.77 -9.72 6.29
CA SER A 145 16.15 -10.68 5.35
C SER A 145 15.25 -10.03 4.29
N THR A 146 15.20 -8.70 4.19
CA THR A 146 14.37 -8.00 3.21
C THR A 146 14.78 -8.35 1.78
N ARG A 147 13.78 -8.44 0.88
CA ARG A 147 14.00 -8.56 -0.57
C ARG A 147 13.99 -7.21 -1.28
N MET A 148 13.70 -6.12 -0.56
CA MET A 148 13.75 -4.79 -1.13
C MET A 148 15.21 -4.41 -1.40
N PRO A 149 15.59 -4.11 -2.65
CA PRO A 149 16.95 -3.69 -2.97
C PRO A 149 17.29 -2.35 -2.32
N ARG A 150 18.57 -2.18 -1.99
CA ARG A 150 19.13 -0.90 -1.56
C ARG A 150 19.52 -0.10 -2.81
N PHE A 151 19.03 1.13 -2.92
CA PHE A 151 19.31 2.02 -4.05
C PHE A 151 20.26 3.17 -3.71
N PHE A 152 20.36 3.52 -2.43
CA PHE A 152 21.10 4.69 -1.94
C PHE A 152 22.32 4.28 -1.12
N GLY A 153 23.30 5.17 -0.99
CA GLY A 153 24.52 4.92 -0.24
C GLY A 153 25.37 3.79 -0.84
N LEU A 154 25.43 3.69 -2.17
CA LEU A 154 26.20 2.69 -2.93
C LEU A 154 27.27 3.39 -3.79
N TRP A 155 28.26 4.01 -3.15
CA TRP A 155 29.18 4.94 -3.84
C TRP A 155 30.50 4.32 -4.30
N ASP A 156 30.77 3.05 -3.97
CA ASP A 156 32.08 2.41 -4.20
C ASP A 156 32.55 2.42 -5.67
N HIS A 157 31.64 2.62 -6.62
CA HIS A 157 31.91 2.64 -8.05
C HIS A 157 32.05 4.06 -8.64
N LEU A 158 31.81 5.10 -7.84
CA LEU A 158 31.82 6.50 -8.26
C LEU A 158 33.21 7.12 -8.07
N ASP A 159 33.55 8.10 -8.90
CA ASP A 159 34.70 8.96 -8.61
C ASP A 159 34.40 9.95 -7.48
N ALA A 160 35.43 10.64 -6.96
CA ALA A 160 35.28 11.55 -5.83
C ALA A 160 34.32 12.73 -6.10
N GLY A 161 34.21 13.18 -7.35
CA GLY A 161 33.30 14.26 -7.75
C GLY A 161 31.86 13.76 -7.80
N GLU A 162 31.64 12.61 -8.43
CA GLU A 162 30.33 11.96 -8.53
C GLU A 162 29.80 11.53 -7.16
N GLN A 163 30.66 10.98 -6.30
CA GLN A 163 30.31 10.62 -4.93
C GLN A 163 29.85 11.86 -4.14
N ALA A 164 30.58 12.98 -4.22
CA ALA A 164 30.19 14.20 -3.52
C ALA A 164 28.84 14.76 -4.00
N VAL A 165 28.50 14.55 -5.27
CA VAL A 165 27.18 14.87 -5.83
C VAL A 165 26.12 13.91 -5.27
N ALA A 166 26.36 12.60 -5.31
CA ALA A 166 25.44 11.59 -4.80
C ALA A 166 25.12 11.83 -3.31
N GLU A 167 26.15 11.96 -2.47
CA GLU A 167 26.01 12.23 -1.03
C GLU A 167 25.16 13.47 -0.73
N ARG A 168 25.27 14.50 -1.59
CA ARG A 168 24.51 15.74 -1.44
C ARG A 168 23.05 15.60 -1.85
N TYR A 169 22.76 14.90 -2.94
CA TYR A 169 21.42 14.87 -3.54
C TYR A 169 20.58 13.67 -3.12
N GLU A 170 21.17 12.52 -2.78
CA GLU A 170 20.44 11.33 -2.36
C GLU A 170 19.47 11.60 -1.19
N PRO A 171 19.83 12.35 -0.13
CA PRO A 171 18.87 12.70 0.93
C PRO A 171 17.63 13.44 0.41
N ILE A 172 17.81 14.32 -0.58
CA ILE A 172 16.72 15.09 -1.20
C ILE A 172 15.87 14.18 -2.09
N GLU A 173 16.49 13.23 -2.79
CA GLU A 173 15.78 12.21 -3.56
C GLU A 173 14.91 11.32 -2.66
N ILE A 174 15.46 10.82 -1.56
CA ILE A 174 14.73 10.00 -0.58
C ILE A 174 13.56 10.80 -0.01
N LEU A 175 13.80 12.04 0.46
CA LEU A 175 12.72 12.90 0.97
C LEU A 175 11.63 13.13 -0.08
N SER A 176 12.01 13.31 -1.35
CA SER A 176 11.03 13.47 -2.44
C SER A 176 10.15 12.24 -2.61
N ILE A 177 10.72 11.03 -2.50
CA ILE A 177 9.96 9.77 -2.52
C ILE A 177 9.05 9.66 -1.30
N VAL A 178 9.58 9.92 -0.10
CA VAL A 178 8.82 9.91 1.17
C VAL A 178 7.60 10.83 1.07
N THR A 179 7.81 12.10 0.68
CA THR A 179 6.74 13.08 0.55
C THR A 179 5.69 12.64 -0.45
N TYR A 180 6.10 12.10 -1.60
CA TYR A 180 5.13 11.61 -2.58
C TYR A 180 4.31 10.45 -2.02
N LEU A 181 4.95 9.43 -1.46
CA LEU A 181 4.26 8.22 -0.97
C LEU A 181 3.26 8.54 0.14
N LEU A 182 3.63 9.40 1.09
CA LEU A 182 2.74 9.81 2.16
C LEU A 182 1.57 10.65 1.64
N ASN A 183 1.82 11.61 0.74
CA ASN A 183 0.76 12.45 0.17
C ASN A 183 -0.20 11.68 -0.75
N GLN A 184 0.24 10.56 -1.33
CA GLN A 184 -0.61 9.71 -2.16
C GLN A 184 -1.26 8.56 -1.36
N SER A 185 -0.97 8.44 -0.07
CA SER A 185 -1.62 7.44 0.78
C SER A 185 -3.11 7.75 0.90
N GLN A 186 -3.91 6.71 0.76
CA GLN A 186 -5.34 6.76 1.03
C GLN A 186 -5.59 6.61 2.52
N PRO A 187 -6.70 7.18 3.04
CA PRO A 187 -7.14 6.90 4.39
C PRO A 187 -7.40 5.40 4.57
N LEU A 188 -7.26 4.92 5.80
CA LEU A 188 -7.62 3.57 6.20
C LEU A 188 -8.61 3.70 7.35
N ASP A 189 -9.73 2.99 7.25
CA ASP A 189 -10.67 2.88 8.37
C ASP A 189 -10.12 1.85 9.36
N PHE A 190 -9.93 2.28 10.59
CA PHE A 190 -9.43 1.42 11.66
C PHE A 190 -10.58 0.71 12.37
N VAL A 191 -10.32 -0.51 12.83
CA VAL A 191 -11.21 -1.20 13.75
C VAL A 191 -11.26 -0.40 15.05
N ASP A 192 -12.46 -0.10 15.52
CA ASP A 192 -12.65 0.60 16.79
C ASP A 192 -12.11 -0.27 17.94
N ALA A 193 -11.14 0.28 18.66
CA ALA A 193 -10.49 -0.36 19.79
C ALA A 193 -10.90 0.28 21.13
N GLY A 194 -11.79 1.28 21.10
CA GLY A 194 -12.07 2.14 22.25
C GLY A 194 -10.78 2.72 22.82
N ASP A 195 -10.67 2.69 24.15
CA ASP A 195 -9.55 3.26 24.90
C ASP A 195 -8.34 2.31 25.00
N ALA A 196 -8.31 1.20 24.23
CA ALA A 196 -7.29 0.16 24.35
C ALA A 196 -5.85 0.62 24.05
N PHE A 197 -5.68 1.80 23.42
CA PHE A 197 -4.39 2.38 23.09
C PHE A 197 -4.09 3.70 23.82
N ASP A 198 -4.90 4.06 24.82
CA ASP A 198 -4.67 5.23 25.64
C ASP A 198 -3.52 4.97 26.62
N GLY A 199 -2.34 5.50 26.28
CA GLY A 199 -1.12 5.38 27.08
C GLY A 199 -0.23 4.20 26.70
N ASP A 200 0.71 3.91 27.61
CA ASP A 200 1.65 2.81 27.48
C ASP A 200 1.10 1.53 28.11
N ALA A 201 1.49 0.38 27.56
CA ALA A 201 1.08 -0.91 28.09
C ALA A 201 1.68 -1.13 29.48
N SER A 202 0.86 -1.59 30.43
CA SER A 202 1.32 -2.01 31.76
C SER A 202 2.12 -3.31 31.68
N ASP A 203 2.94 -3.58 32.69
CA ASP A 203 3.71 -4.83 32.80
C ASP A 203 2.80 -6.07 32.71
N GLU A 204 1.60 -6.00 33.30
CA GLU A 204 0.60 -7.08 33.22
C GLU A 204 0.09 -7.29 31.79
N GLN A 205 -0.17 -6.20 31.04
CA GLN A 205 -0.58 -6.29 29.63
C GLN A 205 0.54 -6.85 28.75
N ILE A 206 1.80 -6.45 29.00
CA ILE A 206 2.97 -6.97 28.31
C ILE A 206 3.10 -8.48 28.56
N GLU A 207 3.00 -8.92 29.82
CA GLU A 207 3.11 -10.35 30.17
C GLU A 207 1.98 -11.18 29.55
N ARG A 208 0.74 -10.69 29.59
CA ARG A 208 -0.38 -11.32 28.88
C ARG A 208 -0.16 -11.38 27.38
N GLY A 209 0.44 -10.35 26.79
CA GLY A 209 0.83 -10.32 25.37
C GLY A 209 1.86 -11.39 25.04
N LYS A 210 2.86 -11.60 25.91
CA LYS A 210 3.85 -12.69 25.75
C LYS A 210 3.18 -14.06 25.76
N VAL A 211 2.29 -14.33 26.70
CA VAL A 211 1.53 -15.60 26.77
C VAL A 211 0.68 -15.79 25.51
N ALA A 212 0.00 -14.75 25.03
CA ALA A 212 -0.79 -14.83 23.80
C ALA A 212 0.10 -15.12 22.58
N PHE A 213 1.25 -14.45 22.46
CA PHE A 213 2.19 -14.66 21.35
C PHE A 213 2.72 -16.10 21.28
N GLU A 214 3.05 -16.69 22.44
CA GLU A 214 3.51 -18.07 22.51
C GLU A 214 2.39 -19.07 22.21
N THR A 215 1.21 -18.88 22.81
CA THR A 215 0.13 -19.89 22.78
C THR A 215 -0.74 -19.82 21.53
N ARG A 216 -0.79 -18.68 20.83
CA ARG A 216 -1.59 -18.51 19.60
C ARG A 216 -0.88 -18.99 18.33
N GLY A 217 0.31 -19.58 18.47
CA GLY A 217 1.07 -20.15 17.36
C GLY A 217 1.87 -19.12 16.54
N CYS A 218 2.04 -17.89 17.03
CA CYS A 218 2.84 -16.88 16.33
C CYS A 218 4.27 -17.38 16.11
N LEU A 219 4.84 -18.08 17.09
CA LEU A 219 6.16 -18.70 17.06
C LEU A 219 6.33 -19.84 16.06
N ALA A 220 5.24 -20.35 15.46
CA ALA A 220 5.33 -21.35 14.40
C ALA A 220 5.86 -20.76 13.09
N CYS A 221 5.64 -19.46 12.88
CA CYS A 221 6.04 -18.75 11.66
C CYS A 221 7.01 -17.59 11.94
N HIS A 222 6.89 -16.91 13.08
CA HIS A 222 7.69 -15.75 13.44
C HIS A 222 8.73 -16.07 14.52
N GLN A 223 9.84 -15.32 14.52
CA GLN A 223 10.84 -15.34 15.59
C GLN A 223 10.83 -14.02 16.36
N HIS A 224 11.27 -14.07 17.62
CA HIS A 224 11.37 -12.90 18.49
C HIS A 224 12.44 -13.13 19.57
N GLY A 225 13.23 -12.11 19.92
CA GLY A 225 14.39 -12.22 20.82
C GLY A 225 14.08 -12.74 22.23
N GLU A 226 12.89 -12.45 22.75
CA GLU A 226 12.38 -12.99 24.03
C GLU A 226 12.09 -14.50 24.00
N PHE A 227 12.08 -15.13 22.81
CA PHE A 227 11.77 -16.55 22.62
C PHE A 227 12.89 -17.28 21.85
N PRO A 228 14.13 -17.35 22.41
CA PRO A 228 15.32 -17.82 21.69
C PRO A 228 15.26 -19.29 21.27
N GLY A 229 14.34 -20.09 21.81
CA GLY A 229 14.13 -21.50 21.46
C GLY A 229 13.39 -21.74 20.15
N TYR A 230 12.86 -20.70 19.50
CA TYR A 230 12.03 -20.80 18.30
C TYR A 230 12.74 -20.13 17.11
N SER A 231 12.90 -20.87 16.00
CA SER A 231 13.55 -20.39 14.78
C SER A 231 12.76 -20.73 13.53
N ALA A 232 11.64 -20.05 13.34
CA ALA A 232 10.85 -20.14 12.12
C ALA A 232 11.45 -19.22 11.03
N LYS A 233 11.46 -19.69 9.77
CA LYS A 233 12.00 -18.93 8.61
C LYS A 233 10.91 -18.43 7.66
N GLN A 234 9.66 -18.76 7.94
CA GLN A 234 8.51 -18.46 7.10
C GLN A 234 8.12 -16.98 7.24
N GLY A 235 8.02 -16.49 8.47
CA GLY A 235 7.71 -15.11 8.81
C GLY A 235 8.97 -14.27 9.10
N PRO A 236 8.85 -12.93 9.07
CA PRO A 236 9.91 -12.05 9.55
C PRO A 236 10.17 -12.20 11.05
N ASP A 237 11.40 -11.87 11.44
CA ASP A 237 11.76 -11.53 12.81
C ASP A 237 10.98 -10.30 13.28
N LEU A 238 10.30 -10.44 14.42
CA LEU A 238 9.47 -9.39 15.01
C LEU A 238 10.16 -8.67 16.17
N THR A 239 11.40 -9.01 16.52
CA THR A 239 12.11 -8.44 17.69
C THR A 239 12.11 -6.91 17.69
N ASN A 240 12.34 -6.30 16.53
CA ASN A 240 12.42 -4.84 16.40
C ASN A 240 11.14 -4.24 15.79
N VAL A 241 10.02 -4.98 15.80
CA VAL A 241 8.78 -4.47 15.23
C VAL A 241 8.25 -3.25 16.01
N GLY A 242 8.58 -3.16 17.30
CA GLY A 242 8.27 -1.99 18.14
C GLY A 242 8.89 -0.70 17.62
N ASP A 243 10.16 -0.72 17.21
CA ASP A 243 10.89 0.46 16.72
C ASP A 243 10.21 1.11 15.50
N LYS A 244 9.55 0.29 14.68
CA LYS A 244 8.77 0.76 13.53
C LYS A 244 7.52 1.52 13.94
N PHE A 245 6.85 1.09 15.00
CA PHE A 245 5.54 1.60 15.41
C PHE A 245 5.62 2.61 16.56
N ALA A 246 6.78 2.74 17.20
CA ALA A 246 7.04 3.67 18.29
C ALA A 246 7.53 5.05 17.82
N VAL A 247 7.72 5.25 16.51
CA VAL A 247 8.16 6.56 15.98
C VAL A 247 7.04 7.58 16.15
N SER A 248 7.35 8.72 16.78
CA SER A 248 6.36 9.74 17.17
C SER A 248 5.62 10.39 16.00
N ASP A 249 6.15 10.28 14.79
CA ASP A 249 5.53 10.78 13.55
C ASP A 249 4.58 9.77 12.88
N THR A 250 4.23 8.69 13.59
CA THR A 250 3.28 7.66 13.14
C THR A 250 2.15 7.44 14.15
N PRO A 251 1.25 8.43 14.37
CA PRO A 251 0.27 8.40 15.47
C PRO A 251 -0.71 7.22 15.39
N ASP A 252 -1.05 6.75 14.19
CA ASP A 252 -2.01 5.65 13.98
C ASP A 252 -1.36 4.26 13.93
N ALA A 253 -0.04 4.14 14.12
CA ALA A 253 0.68 2.86 14.03
C ALA A 253 0.08 1.74 14.91
N LYS A 254 -0.29 2.06 16.16
CA LYS A 254 -0.90 1.12 17.10
C LYS A 254 -2.29 0.67 16.62
N ARG A 255 -3.12 1.61 16.16
CA ARG A 255 -4.46 1.34 15.61
C ARG A 255 -4.39 0.52 14.32
N TRP A 256 -3.40 0.80 13.48
CA TRP A 256 -3.10 0.01 12.29
C TRP A 256 -2.76 -1.43 12.64
N LEU A 257 -1.84 -1.64 13.60
CA LEU A 257 -1.43 -2.97 14.00
C LEU A 257 -2.60 -3.77 14.58
N TYR A 258 -3.43 -3.13 15.40
CA TYR A 258 -4.64 -3.74 15.92
C TYR A 258 -5.65 -4.11 14.85
N SER A 259 -5.91 -3.21 13.90
CA SER A 259 -6.83 -3.46 12.79
C SER A 259 -6.32 -4.57 11.84
N TRP A 260 -5.02 -4.84 11.87
CA TRP A 260 -4.38 -5.86 11.07
C TRP A 260 -4.36 -7.25 11.73
N LEU A 261 -4.36 -7.32 13.07
CA LEU A 261 -4.37 -8.56 13.86
C LEU A 261 -5.77 -9.17 13.96
#